data_AF-A0A444V0Y1-F1
#
_entry.id   AF-A0A444V0Y1-F1
#
_cell.length_a   1.000
_cell.length_b   1.000
_cell.length_c   1.000
_cell.angle_alpha   90.00
_cell.angle_beta   90.00
_cell.angle_gamma   90.00
#
_symmetry.space_group_name_H-M   'P 1'
#
loop_
_entity.id
_entity.type
_entity.pdbx_description
1 polymer ?
#
loop_
_entity_poly.entity_id
_entity_poly.type
_entity_poly.pdbx_seq_one_letter_code
_entity_poly.pdbx_strand_id
1 'polypeptide(L)'
;MERKRMDCPALPTGWKKEEVIRKSGLSAGKSDVYYYSPSGKKFRSKPQLSRYLGNTVDLGCFDFRTGKMMPSKLQKNKQRLRNEHLSQSKGKPDLNTALPIRQTASIFKQPVTKVTNHPSNKVKSDPQRAIEQPRQLFWEKRLQGLTASDVTEQIIRTMELPKGLQGVGPGNTDETLLSAIASALHTSSAPITGQLSAAVEKNPAVWLNVTQPLCKAFMVTDEDIR
;
A
#
# COMPACT_ATOMS: atom_id res chain seq x y z
N MET A 1 -8.43 30.48 -9.09
CA MET A 1 -8.63 29.53 -7.97
C MET A 1 -8.23 30.22 -6.69
N GLU A 2 -9.22 30.59 -5.91
CA GLU A 2 -9.08 31.28 -4.63
C GLU A 2 -8.36 30.36 -3.63
N ARG A 3 -7.23 30.82 -3.08
CA ARG A 3 -6.50 30.07 -2.04
C ARG A 3 -7.19 30.31 -0.71
N LYS A 4 -8.17 29.47 -0.37
CA LYS A 4 -8.92 29.61 0.89
C LYS A 4 -8.09 29.08 2.06
N ARG A 5 -7.53 30.00 2.83
CA ARG A 5 -6.93 29.71 4.14
C ARG A 5 -8.05 29.69 5.17
N MET A 6 -8.11 28.63 5.96
CA MET A 6 -9.09 28.47 7.04
C MET A 6 -8.39 28.56 8.38
N ASP A 7 -9.04 29.14 9.38
CA ASP A 7 -8.50 29.14 10.75
C ASP A 7 -8.43 27.71 11.29
N CYS A 8 -7.44 27.43 12.13
CA CYS A 8 -7.24 26.11 12.74
C CYS A 8 -7.43 26.21 14.27
N PRO A 9 -8.63 25.93 14.80
CA PRO A 9 -8.93 26.05 16.24
C PRO A 9 -8.11 25.12 17.14
N ALA A 10 -7.51 24.07 16.58
CA ALA A 10 -6.65 23.14 17.31
C ALA A 10 -5.22 23.69 17.55
N LEU A 11 -4.88 24.84 16.97
CA LEU A 11 -3.63 25.55 17.18
C LEU A 11 -3.93 26.91 17.85
N PRO A 12 -2.91 27.60 18.39
CA PRO A 12 -3.10 28.91 19.00
C PRO A 12 -3.80 29.91 18.05
N THR A 13 -4.37 30.96 18.63
CA THR A 13 -5.09 32.00 17.88
C THR A 13 -4.23 32.58 16.75
N GLY A 14 -4.83 32.76 15.57
CA GLY A 14 -4.19 33.33 14.38
C GLY A 14 -3.47 32.32 13.48
N TRP A 15 -3.47 31.03 13.84
CA TRP A 15 -2.96 29.97 12.97
C TRP A 15 -3.95 29.59 11.87
N LYS A 16 -3.46 29.50 10.64
CA LYS A 16 -4.27 29.18 9.45
C LYS A 16 -3.77 27.92 8.76
N LYS A 17 -4.71 27.10 8.27
CA LYS A 17 -4.48 25.91 7.44
C LYS A 17 -4.82 26.23 5.98
N GLU A 18 -3.98 25.79 5.05
CA GLU A 18 -4.20 25.85 3.61
C GLU A 18 -4.07 24.45 3.02
N GLU A 19 -5.04 24.04 2.21
CA GLU A 19 -5.00 22.79 1.47
C GLU A 19 -4.89 23.08 -0.03
N VAL A 20 -3.82 22.61 -0.67
CA VAL A 20 -3.48 22.93 -2.05
C VAL A 20 -3.49 21.65 -2.88
N ILE A 21 -4.40 21.56 -3.85
CA ILE A 21 -4.46 20.43 -4.79
C ILE A 21 -3.36 20.59 -5.84
N ARG A 22 -2.55 19.54 -6.01
CA ARG A 22 -1.50 19.46 -7.03
C ARG A 22 -2.16 19.38 -8.41
N LYS A 23 -1.74 20.26 -9.32
CA LYS A 23 -2.35 20.38 -10.66
C LYS A 23 -1.69 19.50 -11.73
N SER A 24 -0.46 19.05 -11.50
CA SER A 24 0.34 18.35 -12.51
C SER A 24 1.27 17.31 -11.87
N GLY A 25 1.87 16.46 -12.73
CA GLY A 25 2.78 15.38 -12.33
C GLY A 25 2.08 14.13 -11.81
N LEU A 26 2.87 13.13 -11.37
CA LEU A 26 2.41 11.81 -10.91
C LEU A 26 1.49 11.85 -9.68
N SER A 27 1.43 12.99 -9.00
CA SER A 27 0.60 13.22 -7.83
C SER A 27 -0.48 14.28 -8.08
N ALA A 28 -0.80 14.59 -9.34
CA ALA A 28 -1.92 15.47 -9.67
C ALA A 28 -3.21 14.95 -9.00
N GLY A 29 -4.01 15.86 -8.45
CA GLY A 29 -5.22 15.52 -7.68
C GLY A 29 -4.99 15.26 -6.18
N LYS A 30 -3.77 14.90 -5.73
CA LYS A 30 -3.45 14.92 -4.29
C LYS A 30 -3.44 16.35 -3.77
N SER A 31 -3.80 16.50 -2.49
CA SER A 31 -3.64 17.75 -1.78
C SER A 31 -2.39 17.76 -0.90
N ASP A 32 -1.74 18.91 -0.78
CA ASP A 32 -0.76 19.23 0.26
C ASP A 32 -1.37 20.14 1.31
N VAL A 33 -1.02 19.92 2.57
CA VAL A 33 -1.50 20.74 3.69
C VAL A 33 -0.36 21.60 4.21
N TYR A 34 -0.65 22.88 4.39
CA TYR A 34 0.27 23.87 4.92
C TYR A 34 -0.36 24.57 6.12
N TYR A 35 0.47 24.94 7.10
CA TYR A 35 0.05 25.81 8.20
C TYR A 35 0.82 27.13 8.14
N TYR A 36 0.17 28.18 8.59
CA TYR A 36 0.70 29.53 8.62
C TYR A 36 0.58 30.07 10.05
N SER A 37 1.70 30.53 10.61
CA SER A 37 1.68 31.23 11.91
C SER A 37 0.95 32.58 11.78
N PRO A 38 0.60 33.24 12.90
CA PRO A 38 0.08 34.61 12.89
C PRO A 38 1.01 35.60 12.19
N SER A 39 2.33 35.34 12.23
CA SER A 39 3.37 36.08 11.51
C SER A 39 3.52 35.71 10.02
N GLY A 40 2.69 34.81 9.50
CA GLY A 40 2.70 34.38 8.09
C GLY A 40 3.75 33.32 7.73
N LYS A 41 4.50 32.79 8.70
CA LYS A 41 5.52 31.75 8.45
C LYS A 41 4.85 30.44 8.03
N LYS A 42 5.30 29.84 6.93
CA LYS A 42 4.74 28.62 6.35
C LYS A 42 5.39 27.35 6.89
N PHE A 43 4.56 26.37 7.25
CA PHE A 43 4.96 25.06 7.75
C PHE A 43 4.40 23.96 6.85
N ARG A 44 5.23 22.95 6.56
CA ARG A 44 4.94 21.88 5.59
C ARG A 44 4.86 20.49 6.21
N SER A 45 5.17 20.35 7.50
CA SER A 45 5.14 19.06 8.20
C SER A 45 4.91 19.21 9.71
N LYS A 46 4.39 18.15 10.34
CA LYS A 46 4.17 18.08 11.79
C LYS A 46 5.45 18.30 12.61
N PRO A 47 6.61 17.68 12.29
CA PRO A 47 7.84 17.91 13.05
C PRO A 47 8.33 19.36 12.95
N GLN A 48 8.19 19.99 11.77
CA GLN A 48 8.57 21.39 11.60
C GLN A 48 7.68 22.33 12.45
N LEU A 49 6.37 22.05 12.49
CA LEU A 49 5.41 22.78 13.31
C LEU A 49 5.68 22.59 14.81
N SER A 50 5.94 21.36 15.22
CA SER A 50 6.27 21.01 16.62
C SER A 50 7.53 21.70 17.12
N ARG A 51 8.60 21.77 16.31
CA ARG A 51 9.82 22.51 16.68
C ARG A 51 9.59 24.00 16.87
N TYR A 52 8.65 24.58 16.12
CA TYR A 52 8.37 26.01 16.19
C TYR A 52 7.47 26.38 17.37
N LEU A 53 6.45 25.56 17.66
CA LEU A 53 5.59 25.74 18.84
C LEU A 53 6.27 25.27 20.13
N GLY A 54 7.27 24.38 20.04
CA GLY A 54 7.99 23.86 21.20
C GLY A 54 7.05 23.23 22.21
N ASN A 55 7.26 23.53 23.49
CA ASN A 55 6.46 22.99 24.60
C ASN A 55 5.18 23.79 24.88
N THR A 56 4.88 24.83 24.09
CA THR A 56 3.68 25.66 24.32
C THR A 56 2.38 24.95 23.93
N VAL A 57 2.46 23.97 23.02
CA VAL A 57 1.32 23.21 22.51
C VAL A 57 1.73 21.75 22.34
N ASP A 58 1.05 20.84 23.03
CA ASP A 58 1.24 19.41 22.80
C ASP A 58 0.58 18.99 21.48
N LEU A 59 1.41 18.70 20.48
CA LEU A 59 0.97 18.19 19.19
C LEU A 59 0.94 16.65 19.15
N GLY A 60 1.10 15.94 20.26
CA GLY A 60 1.09 14.47 20.31
C GLY A 60 -0.13 13.88 19.61
N CYS A 61 -1.32 14.36 19.95
CA CYS A 61 -2.59 13.93 19.38
C CYS A 61 -3.04 14.73 18.14
N PHE A 62 -2.27 15.74 17.72
CA PHE A 62 -2.60 16.56 16.56
C PHE A 62 -2.39 15.79 15.25
N ASP A 63 -3.43 15.71 14.41
CA ASP A 63 -3.31 15.19 13.05
C ASP A 63 -3.07 16.34 12.07
N PHE A 64 -1.89 16.35 11.48
CA PHE A 64 -1.43 17.41 10.58
C PHE A 64 -2.27 17.50 9.29
N ARG A 65 -2.79 16.39 8.78
CA ARG A 65 -3.57 16.38 7.54
C ARG A 65 -4.95 16.99 7.76
N THR A 66 -5.65 16.56 8.80
CA THR A 66 -7.00 17.04 9.09
C THR A 66 -7.00 18.40 9.79
N GLY A 67 -5.99 18.69 10.60
CA GLY A 67 -5.92 19.90 11.45
C GLY A 67 -6.77 19.80 12.70
N LYS A 68 -7.02 18.57 13.17
CA LYS A 68 -7.84 18.27 14.35
C LYS A 68 -7.03 17.50 15.38
N MET A 69 -7.42 17.62 16.65
CA MET A 69 -6.93 16.75 17.72
C MET A 69 -7.65 15.39 17.65
N MET A 70 -6.89 14.30 17.67
CA MET A 70 -7.39 12.93 17.60
C MET A 70 -7.01 12.16 18.87
N PRO A 71 -7.84 12.21 19.94
CA PRO A 71 -7.51 11.60 21.23
C PRO A 71 -7.47 10.06 21.19
N SER A 72 -8.06 9.42 20.17
CA SER A 72 -8.06 7.96 19.98
C SER A 72 -6.68 7.33 19.76
N LYS A 73 -5.63 8.12 19.54
CA LYS A 73 -4.23 7.63 19.46
C LYS A 73 -3.60 7.36 20.84
N LEU A 74 -4.17 7.87 21.94
CA LEU A 74 -3.71 7.57 23.31
C LEU A 74 -4.08 6.16 23.79
N GLN A 75 -5.16 5.56 23.27
CA GLN A 75 -5.70 4.30 23.81
C GLN A 75 -4.95 3.03 23.36
N LYS A 76 -4.06 3.10 22.37
CA LYS A 76 -3.40 1.88 21.84
C LYS A 76 -2.23 1.35 22.69
N ASN A 77 -1.86 2.03 23.79
CA ASN A 77 -0.71 1.63 24.60
C ASN A 77 -1.02 0.78 25.85
N LYS A 78 -2.29 0.45 26.17
CA LYS A 78 -2.61 -0.27 27.43
C LYS A 78 -3.38 -1.59 27.33
N GLN A 79 -3.82 -2.03 26.14
CA GLN A 79 -4.63 -3.26 25.98
C GLN A 79 -3.92 -4.42 25.22
N ARG A 80 -2.59 -4.50 25.21
CA ARG A 80 -1.85 -5.60 24.53
C ARG A 80 -1.43 -6.78 25.41
N LEU A 81 -2.10 -7.03 26.54
CA LEU A 81 -1.73 -8.14 27.44
C LEU A 81 -2.80 -9.22 27.67
N ARG A 82 -3.94 -9.21 26.97
CA ARG A 82 -4.97 -10.23 27.25
C ARG A 82 -5.87 -10.57 26.05
N ASN A 83 -5.30 -11.04 24.96
CA ASN A 83 -6.04 -11.94 24.06
C ASN A 83 -5.07 -12.80 23.23
N GLU A 84 -4.61 -13.87 23.86
CA GLU A 84 -4.07 -15.05 23.18
C GLU A 84 -5.25 -15.97 22.85
N HIS A 85 -5.13 -16.69 21.73
CA HIS A 85 -5.93 -17.85 21.34
C HIS A 85 -7.30 -17.60 20.65
N LEU A 86 -7.30 -17.57 19.31
CA LEU A 86 -8.22 -18.29 18.39
C LEU A 86 -8.06 -17.75 16.96
N SER A 87 -7.12 -18.30 16.19
CA SER A 87 -7.28 -18.40 14.74
C SER A 87 -6.37 -19.50 14.21
N GLN A 88 -7.01 -20.48 13.59
CA GLN A 88 -6.49 -21.78 13.19
C GLN A 88 -5.30 -21.72 12.24
N SER A 89 -4.54 -22.81 12.31
CA SER A 89 -3.45 -23.19 11.43
C SER A 89 -3.73 -22.94 9.94
N LYS A 90 -3.03 -21.96 9.37
CA LYS A 90 -2.48 -22.10 8.01
C LYS A 90 -0.97 -22.02 8.16
N GLY A 91 -0.28 -23.05 7.70
CA GLY A 91 1.16 -23.22 7.84
C GLY A 91 1.87 -21.92 7.49
N LYS A 92 2.58 -21.34 8.47
CA LYS A 92 3.45 -20.20 8.25
C LYS A 92 4.54 -20.67 7.27
N PRO A 93 4.73 -20.03 6.09
CA PRO A 93 6.03 -20.11 5.47
C PRO A 93 6.99 -19.45 6.45
N ASP A 94 7.95 -20.21 6.97
CA ASP A 94 8.96 -19.70 7.89
C ASP A 94 9.85 -18.71 7.12
N LEU A 95 9.39 -17.47 7.01
CA LEU A 95 10.14 -16.34 6.46
C LEU A 95 11.12 -15.84 7.51
N ASN A 96 11.92 -16.77 8.04
CA ASN A 96 13.02 -16.43 8.91
C ASN A 96 14.04 -15.66 8.07
N THR A 97 14.11 -14.34 8.27
CA THR A 97 15.07 -13.44 7.63
C THR A 97 16.50 -13.63 8.18
N ALA A 98 16.71 -14.57 9.09
CA ALA A 98 18.05 -15.00 9.48
C ALA A 98 18.79 -15.52 8.24
N LEU A 99 20.08 -15.18 8.16
CA LEU A 99 20.94 -15.72 7.12
C LEU A 99 20.92 -17.26 7.22
N PRO A 100 20.83 -17.98 6.09
CA PRO A 100 20.89 -19.44 6.09
C PRO A 100 22.14 -19.91 6.84
N ILE A 101 21.97 -20.86 7.74
CA ILE A 101 23.07 -21.47 8.48
C ILE A 101 23.51 -22.70 7.71
N ARG A 102 24.81 -22.85 7.45
CA ARG A 102 25.33 -24.06 6.81
C ARG A 102 25.02 -25.27 7.68
N GLN A 103 24.36 -26.29 7.12
CA GLN A 103 24.27 -27.61 7.73
C GLN A 103 25.55 -28.37 7.41
N THR A 104 26.63 -28.07 8.13
CA THR A 104 27.82 -28.92 8.10
C THR A 104 27.77 -29.91 9.27
N ALA A 105 28.47 -31.04 9.15
CA ALA A 105 28.62 -32.00 10.24
C ALA A 105 29.37 -31.44 11.48
N SER A 106 29.79 -30.17 11.44
CA SER A 106 30.47 -29.50 12.54
C SER A 106 29.46 -28.89 13.51
N ILE A 107 29.65 -29.16 14.80
CA ILE A 107 28.85 -28.63 15.92
C ILE A 107 28.95 -27.11 16.09
N PHE A 108 29.96 -26.46 15.50
CA PHE A 108 30.13 -25.02 15.54
C PHE A 108 29.52 -24.37 14.30
N LYS A 109 28.44 -23.60 14.51
CA LYS A 109 27.76 -22.85 13.45
C LYS A 109 28.67 -21.76 12.90
N GLN A 110 29.20 -21.96 11.69
CA GLN A 110 29.95 -20.92 10.99
C GLN A 110 29.00 -19.95 10.30
N PRO A 111 29.14 -18.63 10.50
CA PRO A 111 28.31 -17.63 9.84
C PRO A 111 28.57 -17.61 8.33
N VAL A 112 27.51 -17.43 7.53
CA VAL A 112 27.64 -17.27 6.08
C VAL A 112 27.86 -15.80 5.74
N THR A 113 28.84 -15.52 4.89
CA THR A 113 29.11 -14.17 4.38
C THR A 113 27.97 -13.72 3.46
N LYS A 114 27.25 -12.67 3.87
CA LYS A 114 26.21 -12.03 3.05
C LYS A 114 26.87 -11.14 1.99
N VAL A 115 26.86 -11.58 0.73
CA VAL A 115 27.25 -10.73 -0.41
C VAL A 115 26.03 -9.92 -0.83
N THR A 116 26.17 -8.59 -0.92
CA THR A 116 25.12 -7.70 -1.44
C THR A 116 25.65 -6.91 -2.62
N ASN A 117 24.86 -6.76 -3.68
CA ASN A 117 25.26 -6.00 -4.87
C ASN A 117 25.22 -4.47 -4.65
N HIS A 118 24.75 -4.02 -3.48
CA HIS A 118 24.54 -2.60 -3.17
C HIS A 118 25.04 -2.29 -1.74
N PRO A 119 26.34 -2.00 -1.56
CA PRO A 119 26.96 -1.84 -0.24
C PRO A 119 26.46 -0.61 0.55
N SER A 120 25.87 0.38 -0.11
CA SER A 120 25.29 1.57 0.53
C SER A 120 23.87 1.38 1.07
N ASN A 121 23.25 0.22 0.84
CA ASN A 121 21.86 -0.01 1.21
C ASN A 121 21.73 -0.22 2.73
N LYS A 122 21.28 0.82 3.45
CA LYS A 122 20.97 0.76 4.89
C LYS A 122 19.69 -0.06 5.10
N VAL A 123 19.82 -1.36 5.27
CA VAL A 123 18.71 -2.22 5.69
C VAL A 123 18.40 -1.90 7.15
N LYS A 124 17.20 -1.39 7.43
CA LYS A 124 16.72 -1.24 8.81
C LYS A 124 16.69 -2.64 9.45
N SER A 125 17.48 -2.84 10.50
CA SER A 125 17.61 -4.11 11.23
C SER A 125 16.35 -4.48 12.01
N ASP A 126 15.41 -3.56 12.13
CA ASP A 126 14.12 -3.80 12.75
C ASP A 126 13.03 -3.33 11.79
N PRO A 127 12.42 -4.23 10.99
CA PRO A 127 11.15 -3.92 10.39
C PRO A 127 10.18 -3.84 11.56
N GLN A 128 10.00 -2.64 12.11
CA GLN A 128 8.88 -2.25 12.95
C GLN A 128 7.70 -3.09 12.50
N ARG A 129 7.36 -4.18 13.25
CA ARG A 129 6.61 -5.33 12.72
C ARG A 129 5.56 -4.80 11.76
N ALA A 130 5.83 -4.91 10.46
CA ALA A 130 4.86 -4.47 9.48
C ALA A 130 3.65 -5.32 9.81
N ILE A 131 2.59 -4.69 10.30
CA ILE A 131 1.38 -5.40 10.75
C ILE A 131 0.85 -6.24 9.59
N GLU A 132 1.17 -5.83 8.37
CA GLU A 132 0.91 -6.54 7.14
C GLU A 132 2.14 -7.28 6.61
N GLN A 133 1.94 -8.54 6.23
CA GLN A 133 2.94 -9.35 5.55
C GLN A 133 3.25 -8.73 4.17
N PRO A 134 4.52 -8.81 3.71
CA PRO A 134 4.86 -8.36 2.37
C PRO A 134 4.05 -9.16 1.34
N ARG A 135 3.38 -8.45 0.42
CA ARG A 135 2.62 -9.05 -0.68
C ARG A 135 3.36 -8.83 -1.99
N GLN A 136 3.39 -9.85 -2.85
CA GLN A 136 3.92 -9.73 -4.21
C GLN A 136 2.85 -9.09 -5.09
N LEU A 137 3.10 -7.87 -5.57
CA LEU A 137 2.12 -7.09 -6.36
C LEU A 137 1.90 -7.64 -7.77
N PHE A 138 2.98 -8.13 -8.40
CA PHE A 138 2.96 -8.67 -9.76
C PHE A 138 3.27 -10.17 -9.73
N TRP A 139 2.48 -10.92 -8.97
CA TRP A 139 2.69 -12.35 -8.81
C TRP A 139 2.30 -13.10 -10.09
N GLU A 140 1.35 -12.57 -10.87
CA GLU A 140 0.88 -13.11 -12.14
C GLU A 140 2.00 -13.20 -13.18
N LYS A 141 3.02 -12.33 -13.11
CA LYS A 141 4.21 -12.43 -13.97
C LYS A 141 4.98 -13.73 -13.79
N ARG A 142 4.90 -14.37 -12.62
CA ARG A 142 5.52 -15.68 -12.39
C ARG A 142 4.79 -16.82 -13.11
N LEU A 143 3.53 -16.60 -13.46
CA LEU A 143 2.74 -17.55 -14.23
C LEU A 143 2.76 -17.25 -15.74
N GLN A 144 3.44 -16.18 -16.16
CA GLN A 144 3.53 -15.82 -17.56
C GLN A 144 4.22 -16.94 -18.36
N GLY A 145 3.57 -17.37 -19.45
CA GLY A 145 4.06 -18.46 -20.30
C GLY A 145 3.74 -19.86 -19.77
N LEU A 146 3.09 -19.98 -18.61
CA LEU A 146 2.51 -21.24 -18.17
C LEU A 146 1.07 -21.33 -18.68
N THR A 147 0.74 -22.46 -19.29
CA THR A 147 -0.61 -22.76 -19.78
C THR A 147 -1.10 -24.07 -19.15
N ALA A 148 -2.41 -24.18 -18.98
CA ALA A 148 -3.01 -25.44 -18.55
C ALA A 148 -3.06 -26.40 -19.76
N SER A 149 -2.81 -27.68 -19.51
CA SER A 149 -3.04 -28.75 -20.47
C SER A 149 -3.96 -29.80 -19.88
N ASP A 150 -4.68 -30.50 -20.73
CA ASP A 150 -5.49 -31.65 -20.32
C ASP A 150 -4.64 -32.92 -20.14
N VAL A 151 -5.30 -34.04 -19.80
CA VAL A 151 -4.65 -35.35 -19.63
C VAL A 151 -4.02 -35.90 -20.92
N THR A 152 -4.36 -35.32 -22.07
CA THR A 152 -3.80 -35.67 -23.40
C THR A 152 -2.69 -34.70 -23.82
N GLU A 153 -2.23 -33.84 -22.91
CA GLU A 153 -1.24 -32.79 -23.14
C GLU A 153 -1.67 -31.70 -24.15
N GLN A 154 -2.97 -31.62 -24.47
CA GLN A 154 -3.47 -30.54 -25.31
C GLN A 154 -3.58 -29.25 -24.51
N ILE A 155 -3.04 -28.17 -25.08
CA ILE A 155 -3.08 -26.84 -24.47
C ILE A 155 -4.53 -26.36 -24.42
N ILE A 156 -5.00 -26.07 -23.21
CA ILE A 156 -6.31 -25.45 -22.98
C ILE A 156 -6.18 -23.98 -23.35
N ARG A 157 -6.90 -23.57 -24.39
CA ARG A 157 -6.90 -22.17 -24.83
C ARG A 157 -7.62 -21.30 -23.81
N THR A 158 -7.06 -20.13 -23.59
CA THR A 158 -7.64 -19.08 -22.77
C THR A 158 -8.93 -18.55 -23.40
N MET A 159 -9.95 -18.28 -22.58
CA MET A 159 -11.18 -17.64 -23.04
C MET A 159 -10.90 -16.22 -23.52
N GLU A 160 -11.59 -15.79 -24.59
CA GLU A 160 -11.59 -14.38 -24.99
C GLU A 160 -12.38 -13.54 -23.98
N LEU A 161 -11.81 -12.41 -23.60
CA LEU A 161 -12.43 -11.51 -22.63
C LEU A 161 -13.36 -10.49 -23.31
N PRO A 162 -14.47 -10.09 -22.65
CA PRO A 162 -15.32 -9.01 -23.13
C PRO A 162 -14.52 -7.70 -23.27
N LYS A 163 -14.89 -6.87 -24.25
CA LYS A 163 -14.19 -5.59 -24.54
C LYS A 163 -14.12 -4.63 -23.34
N GLY A 164 -15.06 -4.73 -22.40
CA GLY A 164 -15.08 -3.94 -21.17
C GLY A 164 -14.06 -4.41 -20.12
N LEU A 165 -13.62 -5.67 -20.17
CA LEU A 165 -12.71 -6.26 -19.20
C LEU A 165 -11.26 -6.12 -19.67
N GLN A 166 -10.68 -4.93 -19.46
CA GLN A 166 -9.33 -4.61 -19.91
C GLN A 166 -8.35 -4.61 -18.74
N GLY A 167 -7.21 -5.26 -18.90
CA GLY A 167 -6.16 -5.22 -17.89
C GLY A 167 -5.32 -3.95 -17.99
N VAL A 168 -4.65 -3.60 -16.89
CA VAL A 168 -3.81 -2.41 -16.77
C VAL A 168 -2.44 -2.76 -16.21
N GLY A 169 -1.43 -1.96 -16.59
CA GLY A 169 -0.06 -2.18 -16.15
C GLY A 169 0.79 -2.94 -17.18
N PRO A 170 2.05 -3.24 -16.84
CA PRO A 170 3.05 -3.63 -17.82
C PRO A 170 2.97 -5.11 -18.15
N GLY A 171 2.81 -5.44 -19.44
CA GLY A 171 2.77 -6.82 -19.92
C GLY A 171 1.50 -7.57 -19.52
N ASN A 172 0.36 -6.85 -19.46
CA ASN A 172 -0.93 -7.46 -19.25
C ASN A 172 -1.40 -8.23 -20.48
N THR A 173 -1.77 -9.49 -20.27
CA THR A 173 -2.48 -10.35 -21.24
C THR A 173 -3.80 -10.81 -20.64
N ASP A 174 -4.74 -11.24 -21.47
CA ASP A 174 -6.04 -11.73 -21.03
C ASP A 174 -5.91 -12.91 -20.05
N GLU A 175 -4.92 -13.77 -20.25
CA GLU A 175 -4.52 -14.86 -19.34
C GLU A 175 -4.16 -14.39 -17.94
N THR A 176 -3.29 -13.39 -17.87
CA THR A 176 -2.84 -12.83 -16.59
C THR A 176 -3.99 -12.12 -15.87
N LEU A 177 -4.87 -11.47 -16.62
CA LEU A 177 -6.05 -10.80 -16.08
C LEU A 177 -7.06 -11.81 -15.53
N LEU A 178 -7.36 -12.87 -16.27
CA LEU A 178 -8.22 -13.96 -15.82
C LEU A 178 -7.67 -14.61 -14.54
N SER A 179 -6.37 -14.90 -14.52
CA SER A 179 -5.70 -15.46 -13.34
C SER A 179 -5.81 -14.54 -12.13
N ALA A 180 -5.66 -13.22 -12.33
CA ALA A 180 -5.80 -12.23 -11.27
C ALA A 180 -7.22 -12.13 -10.72
N ILE A 181 -8.23 -12.11 -11.60
CA ILE A 181 -9.65 -12.07 -11.22
C ILE A 181 -10.05 -13.36 -10.50
N ALA A 182 -9.71 -14.53 -11.06
CA ALA A 182 -10.00 -15.82 -10.44
C ALA A 182 -9.38 -15.93 -9.04
N SER A 183 -8.13 -15.47 -8.88
CA SER A 183 -7.46 -15.44 -7.58
C SER A 183 -8.11 -14.47 -6.60
N ALA A 184 -8.56 -13.30 -7.07
CA ALA A 184 -9.29 -12.34 -6.25
C ALA A 184 -10.63 -12.92 -5.75
N LEU A 185 -11.39 -13.57 -6.62
CA LEU A 185 -12.65 -14.26 -6.28
C LEU A 185 -12.41 -15.43 -5.31
N HIS A 186 -11.31 -16.17 -5.46
CA HIS A 186 -11.00 -17.30 -4.59
C HIS A 186 -10.56 -16.86 -3.19
N THR A 187 -9.82 -15.76 -3.10
CA THR A 187 -9.21 -15.31 -1.83
C THR A 187 -10.09 -14.33 -1.05
N SER A 188 -11.12 -13.75 -1.67
CA SER A 188 -11.96 -12.72 -1.09
C SER A 188 -13.39 -12.78 -1.62
N SER A 189 -14.37 -12.55 -0.75
CA SER A 189 -15.77 -12.34 -1.14
C SER A 189 -16.09 -10.86 -1.44
N ALA A 190 -15.09 -9.99 -1.47
CA ALA A 190 -15.28 -8.58 -1.77
C ALA A 190 -15.59 -8.35 -3.27
N PRO A 191 -16.39 -7.32 -3.60
CA PRO A 191 -16.67 -7.00 -5.00
C PRO A 191 -15.41 -6.72 -5.81
N ILE A 192 -15.39 -7.18 -7.06
CA ILE A 192 -14.34 -6.86 -8.03
C ILE A 192 -14.79 -5.65 -8.85
N THR A 193 -14.22 -4.50 -8.53
CA THR A 193 -14.47 -3.21 -9.18
C THR A 193 -13.31 -2.75 -10.06
N GLY A 194 -12.15 -3.40 -9.97
CA GLY A 194 -10.93 -3.00 -10.68
C GLY A 194 -10.27 -1.74 -10.11
N GLN A 195 -9.35 -1.17 -10.87
CA GLN A 195 -8.57 0.02 -10.53
C GLN A 195 -9.36 1.29 -10.89
N LEU A 196 -9.82 2.02 -9.87
CA LEU A 196 -10.61 3.25 -10.03
C LEU A 196 -9.76 4.47 -10.44
N SER A 197 -8.45 4.42 -10.23
CA SER A 197 -7.57 5.55 -10.53
C SER A 197 -6.97 5.45 -11.93
N ALA A 198 -7.23 6.44 -12.79
CA ALA A 198 -6.57 6.58 -14.09
C ALA A 198 -5.04 6.75 -14.00
N ALA A 199 -4.49 6.96 -12.81
CA ALA A 199 -3.05 7.01 -12.59
C ALA A 199 -2.36 5.67 -12.89
N VAL A 200 -3.08 4.55 -12.76
CA VAL A 200 -2.53 3.20 -12.97
C VAL A 200 -2.02 2.99 -14.41
N GLU A 201 -2.64 3.63 -15.40
CA GLU A 201 -2.20 3.56 -16.81
C GLU A 201 -0.87 4.29 -17.03
N LYS A 202 -0.65 5.40 -16.31
CA LYS A 202 0.55 6.23 -16.44
C LYS A 202 1.71 5.72 -15.59
N ASN A 203 1.40 5.19 -14.41
CA ASN A 203 2.39 4.60 -13.52
C ASN A 203 1.74 3.52 -12.63
N PRO A 204 1.82 2.25 -13.02
CA PRO A 204 1.19 1.16 -12.30
C PRO A 204 1.78 0.93 -10.90
N ALA A 205 3.00 1.38 -10.62
CA ALA A 205 3.61 1.24 -9.30
C ALA A 205 3.16 2.32 -8.29
N VAL A 206 2.53 3.40 -8.76
CA VAL A 206 2.12 4.53 -7.93
C VAL A 206 0.60 4.55 -7.93
N TRP A 207 0.00 4.31 -6.76
CA TRP A 207 -1.46 4.37 -6.52
C TRP A 207 -2.30 3.17 -6.95
N LEU A 208 -1.66 2.00 -7.03
CA LEU A 208 -2.32 0.73 -7.24
C LEU A 208 -3.18 0.38 -6.02
N ASN A 209 -4.47 0.09 -6.24
CA ASN A 209 -5.31 -0.52 -5.23
C ASN A 209 -4.95 -2.00 -5.11
N VAL A 210 -4.17 -2.34 -4.09
CA VAL A 210 -3.67 -3.70 -3.85
C VAL A 210 -4.75 -4.73 -3.50
N THR A 211 -5.98 -4.27 -3.21
CA THR A 211 -7.11 -5.15 -2.91
C THR A 211 -7.98 -5.45 -4.13
N GLN A 212 -7.61 -4.95 -5.31
CA GLN A 212 -8.33 -5.15 -6.56
C GLN A 212 -7.36 -5.67 -7.63
N PRO A 213 -7.83 -6.53 -8.54
CA PRO A 213 -7.01 -6.98 -9.66
C PRO A 213 -6.57 -5.81 -10.54
N LEU A 214 -5.51 -6.03 -11.32
CA LEU A 214 -4.94 -5.06 -12.25
C LEU A 214 -5.79 -4.95 -13.54
N CYS A 215 -7.06 -4.57 -13.39
CA CYS A 215 -7.94 -4.22 -14.50
C CYS A 215 -8.47 -2.80 -14.39
N LYS A 216 -8.90 -2.25 -15.51
CA LYS A 216 -9.70 -1.03 -15.53
C LYS A 216 -10.96 -1.25 -14.71
N ALA A 217 -11.44 -0.17 -14.12
CA ALA A 217 -12.77 -0.18 -13.53
C ALA A 217 -13.79 -0.55 -14.60
N PHE A 218 -14.62 -1.55 -14.31
CA PHE A 218 -15.71 -2.00 -15.16
C PHE A 218 -16.98 -2.14 -14.32
N MET A 219 -18.12 -2.05 -14.98
CA MET A 219 -19.43 -2.25 -14.37
C MET A 219 -20.19 -3.19 -15.30
N VAL A 220 -20.69 -4.29 -14.74
CA VAL A 220 -21.52 -5.24 -15.48
C VAL A 220 -22.91 -4.63 -15.62
N THR A 221 -23.39 -4.50 -16.85
CA THR A 221 -24.77 -4.06 -17.14
C THR A 221 -25.63 -5.23 -17.61
N ASP A 222 -26.95 -5.03 -17.74
CA ASP A 222 -27.86 -6.07 -18.21
C ASP A 222 -27.54 -6.53 -19.64
N GLU A 223 -26.88 -5.68 -20.44
CA GLU A 223 -26.38 -6.04 -21.77
C GLU A 223 -25.25 -7.07 -21.73
N ASP A 224 -24.46 -7.12 -20.66
CA ASP A 224 -23.33 -8.05 -20.51
C ASP A 224 -23.78 -9.45 -20.04
N ILE A 225 -25.03 -9.58 -19.57
CA ILE A 225 -25.58 -10.80 -18.96
C ILE A 225 -26.45 -11.60 -19.95
N ARG A 226 -26.89 -10.98 -21.06
CA ARG A 226 -27.79 -11.61 -22.04
C ARG A 226 -27.15 -12.69 -22.90
#